data_AF-A0A7J8QXM1-F1
#
_entry.id   AF-A0A7J8QXM1-F1
#
_cell.length_a   1.000
_cell.length_b   1.000
_cell.length_c   1.000
_cell.angle_alpha   90.00
_cell.angle_beta   90.00
_cell.angle_gamma   90.00
#
_symmetry.space_group_name_H-M   'P 1'
#
loop_
_entity.id
_entity.type
_entity.pdbx_description
1 polymer ?
#
loop_
_entity_poly.entity_id
_entity_poly.type
_entity_poly.pdbx_seq_one_letter_code
_entity_poly.pdbx_strand_id
1 'polypeptide(L)' 'MIDFELGENIELEDISESEKNAMRKMIIVAFWCIQMKPIHRPSMTKVLKMVESEDELLEIPPKSLVFSVDM' A
#
# COMPACT_ATOMS: atom_id res chain seq x y z
N MET A 1 -12.62 7.48 5.26
CA MET A 1 -11.94 7.45 3.96
C MET A 1 -10.57 8.06 4.21
N ILE A 2 -9.51 7.26 4.28
CA ILE A 2 -8.15 7.81 4.46
C ILE A 2 -7.64 8.11 3.06
N ASP A 3 -7.43 9.39 2.77
CA ASP A 3 -6.79 9.85 1.56
C ASP A 3 -5.29 9.56 1.67
N PHE A 4 -4.81 8.77 0.72
CA PHE A 4 -3.39 8.45 0.60
C PHE A 4 -2.73 9.61 -0.14
N GLU A 5 -2.25 10.60 0.61
CA GLU A 5 -1.40 11.66 0.04
C GLU A 5 -0.02 11.05 -0.22
N LEU A 6 0.17 10.54 -1.44
CA LEU A 6 1.50 10.23 -1.96
C LEU A 6 2.29 11.54 -1.89
N GLY A 7 3.24 11.60 -0.94
CA GLY A 7 4.11 12.75 -0.77
C GLY A 7 4.77 13.11 -2.10
N GLU A 8 4.60 14.37 -2.48
CA GLU A 8 4.77 14.94 -3.82
C GLU A 8 3.79 14.37 -4.86
N ASN A 9 2.95 15.26 -5.39
CA ASN A 9 2.21 15.06 -6.63
C ASN A 9 3.16 14.46 -7.67
N ILE A 10 3.16 13.14 -7.85
CA ILE A 10 3.67 12.58 -9.08
C ILE A 10 2.64 13.01 -10.12
N GLU A 11 2.90 14.15 -10.76
CA GLU A 11 2.14 14.65 -11.90
C GLU A 11 2.38 13.66 -13.05
N LEU A 12 1.70 12.54 -12.97
CA LEU A 12 1.60 11.58 -14.06
C LEU A 12 0.49 12.10 -14.95
N GLU A 13 0.85 13.08 -15.77
CA GLU A 13 0.01 13.54 -16.86
C GLU A 13 -0.15 12.34 -17.81
N ASP A 14 -1.39 11.89 -18.04
CA ASP A 14 -1.80 10.78 -18.92
C ASP A 14 -1.86 9.33 -18.35
N ILE A 15 -2.04 9.14 -17.05
CA ILE A 15 -2.43 7.82 -16.48
C ILE A 15 -3.94 7.58 -16.51
N SER A 16 -4.30 6.40 -17.01
CA SER A 16 -5.65 5.86 -16.92
C SER A 16 -6.05 5.56 -15.47
N GLU A 17 -7.36 5.50 -15.21
CA GLU A 17 -7.89 5.10 -13.90
C GLU A 17 -7.41 3.70 -13.48
N SER A 18 -7.25 2.80 -14.47
CA SER A 18 -6.75 1.44 -14.23
C SER A 18 -5.32 1.43 -13.70
N GLU A 19 -4.46 2.33 -14.19
CA GLU A 19 -3.08 2.47 -13.74
C GLU A 19 -3.01 3.11 -12.36
N LYS A 20 -3.86 4.09 -12.07
CA LYS A 20 -4.02 4.66 -10.71
C LYS A 20 -4.41 3.58 -9.70
N ASN A 21 -5.35 2.71 -10.07
CA ASN A 21 -5.79 1.61 -9.22
C ASN A 21 -4.69 0.57 -9.01
N ALA A 22 -3.94 0.24 -10.06
CA ALA A 22 -2.78 -0.64 -9.96
C ALA A 22 -1.69 -0.05 -9.04
N MET A 23 -1.37 1.24 -9.17
CA MET A 23 -0.40 1.91 -8.31
C MET A 23 -0.85 1.91 -6.85
N ARG A 24 -2.10 2.32 -6.58
CA ARG A 24 -2.66 2.32 -5.22
C ARG A 24 -2.57 0.93 -4.57
N LYS A 25 -2.90 -0.12 -5.33
CA LYS A 25 -2.80 -1.51 -4.90
C LYS A 25 -1.36 -1.91 -4.58
N MET A 26 -0.41 -1.62 -5.47
CA MET A 26 1.01 -1.90 -5.27
C MET A 26 1.56 -1.22 -4.02
N ILE A 27 1.17 0.03 -3.79
CA ILE A 27 1.56 0.80 -2.61
C ILE A 27 1.04 0.14 -1.32
N ILE A 28 -0.23 -0.24 -1.27
CA ILE A 28 -0.81 -0.92 -0.10
C ILE A 28 -0.11 -2.25 0.16
N VAL A 29 0.12 -3.06 -0.88
CA VAL A 29 0.86 -4.33 -0.78
C VAL A 29 2.28 -4.10 -0.26
N ALA A 30 2.98 -3.08 -0.76
CA ALA A 30 4.30 -2.72 -0.27
C ALA A 30 4.27 -2.36 1.23
N PHE A 31 3.32 -1.54 1.67
CA PHE A 31 3.17 -1.19 3.09
C PHE A 31 2.89 -2.39 3.99
N TRP A 32 2.17 -3.40 3.51
CA TRP A 32 1.97 -4.67 4.21
C TRP A 32 3.29 -5.47 4.32
N CYS A 33 4.09 -5.51 3.25
CA CYS A 33 5.34 -6.28 3.19
C CYS A 33 6.48 -5.65 4.00
N ILE A 34 6.56 -4.32 4.09
CA ILE A 34 7.64 -3.62 4.80
C ILE A 34 7.38 -3.46 6.32
N GLN A 35 6.26 -3.97 6.84
CA GLN A 35 5.92 -3.87 8.27
C GLN A 35 7.10 -4.34 9.16
N MET A 36 7.41 -3.58 10.20
CA MET A 36 8.52 -3.91 11.11
C MET A 36 8.26 -5.22 11.87
N LYS A 37 7.02 -5.41 12.33
CA LYS A 37 6.62 -6.63 13.03
C LYS A 37 6.36 -7.75 12.02
N PRO A 38 7.10 -8.87 12.05
CA PRO A 38 6.92 -9.96 11.10
C PRO A 38 5.49 -10.54 11.08
N ILE A 39 4.82 -10.56 12.24
CA ILE A 39 3.44 -11.03 12.38
C ILE A 39 2.42 -10.19 11.59
N HIS A 40 2.76 -8.95 11.25
CA HIS A 40 1.90 -8.10 10.42
C HIS A 40 2.17 -8.29 8.92
N ARG A 41 3.26 -8.95 8.54
CA ARG A 41 3.55 -9.18 7.13
C ARG A 41 2.64 -10.29 6.58
N PRO A 42 2.05 -10.11 5.41
CA PRO A 42 1.28 -11.18 4.76
C PRO A 42 2.20 -12.31 4.31
N SER A 43 1.64 -13.52 4.19
CA SER A 43 2.32 -14.60 3.47
C SER A 43 2.39 -14.28 1.98
N MET A 44 3.36 -14.87 1.26
CA MET A 44 3.46 -14.69 -0.20
C MET A 44 2.18 -15.07 -0.95
N THR A 45 1.48 -16.12 -0.50
CA THR A 45 0.18 -16.49 -1.09
C THR A 45 -0.87 -15.39 -0.91
N LYS A 46 -0.88 -14.69 0.23
CA LYS A 46 -1.78 -13.55 0.45
C LYS A 46 -1.36 -12.35 -0.39
N VAL A 47 -0.05 -12.09 -0.53
CA VAL A 47 0.47 -11.04 -1.43
C VAL A 47 0.02 -11.28 -2.87
N LEU A 48 0.15 -12.50 -3.39
CA LEU A 48 -0.30 -12.84 -4.75
C LEU A 48 -1.79 -12.57 -4.93
N LYS A 49 -2.62 -13.02 -3.98
CA LYS A 49 -4.07 -12.75 -3.99
C LYS A 49 -4.39 -11.25 -4.00
N MET A 50 -3.64 -10.44 -3.26
CA MET A 50 -3.84 -8.99 -3.22
C MET A 50 -3.44 -8.28 -4.52
N VAL A 51 -2.44 -8.82 -5.24
CA VAL A 51 -1.98 -8.28 -6.52
C VAL A 51 -2.93 -8.69 -7.66
N GLU A 52 -3.35 -9.94 -7.67
CA GLU A 52 -4.20 -10.53 -8.70
C GLU A 52 -5.69 -10.20 -8.54
N SER A 53 -6.14 -9.75 -7.36
CA SER A 53 -7.55 -9.43 -7.15
C SER A 53 -7.99 -8.28 -8.03
N GLU A 54 -9.16 -8.38 -8.67
CA GLU A 54 -9.74 -7.26 -9.42
C GLU A 54 -10.30 -6.17 -8.49
N ASP A 55 -10.60 -6.52 -7.23
CA ASP A 55 -11.10 -5.60 -6.23
C ASP A 55 -10.13 -4.43 -5.98
N GLU A 56 -10.67 -3.21 -6.04
CA GLU A 56 -9.94 -1.97 -5.78
C GLU A 56 -9.73 -1.71 -4.28
N LEU A 57 -10.48 -2.41 -3.43
CA LEU A 57 -10.56 -2.15 -2.00
C LEU A 57 -9.67 -3.13 -1.22
N LEU A 58 -8.37 -2.82 -1.16
CA LEU A 58 -7.47 -3.44 -0.19
C LEU A 58 -7.54 -2.73 1.16
N GLU A 59 -7.55 -3.50 2.25
CA GLU A 59 -7.43 -2.96 3.60
C GLU A 59 -6.07 -2.27 3.80
N ILE A 60 -6.12 -1.09 4.41
CA ILE A 60 -4.92 -0.34 4.78
C ILE A 60 -4.20 -1.10 5.91
N PRO A 61 -2.89 -1.34 5.80
CA PRO A 61 -2.13 -2.02 6.84
C PRO A 61 -2.15 -1.26 8.16
N PRO A 62 -1.95 -1.97 9.28
CA PRO A 62 -1.76 -1.30 10.57
C PRO A 62 -0.63 -0.27 10.46
N LYS A 63 -0.82 0.90 11.08
CA LYS A 63 0.24 1.92 11.15
C LYS A 63 1.47 1.27 11.80
N SER A 64 2.53 1.15 11.01
CA SER A 64 3.84 0.82 11.54
C SER A 64 4.30 2.02 12.36
N LEU A 65 4.40 1.85 13.68
CA LEU A 65 5.07 2.82 14.55
C LEU A 65 6.57 2.80 14.21
N VAL A 66 6.95 3.51 13.15
CA VAL A 66 8.35 3.85 12.88
C VAL A 66 8.71 5.00 13.81
N PHE A 67 9.41 4.66 14.89
CA PHE A 67 10.10 5.55 15.83
C PHE A 67 9.28 6.72 16.38
N SER A 68 8.93 6.68 17.68
CA SER A 68 8.98 7.93 18.43
C SER A 68 10.39 8.49 18.21
N VAL A 69 10.50 9.58 17.45
CA VAL A 69 11.73 10.38 17.46
C VAL A 69 11.73 11.10 18.81
N ASP A 70 12.08 10.35 19.85
CA ASP A 70 12.58 10.91 21.09
C ASP A 70 14.10 10.88 20.97
N MET A 71 14.64 11.91 20.31
CA MET A 71 16.00 12.38 20.55
C MET A 71 15.97 13.90 20.73
#